data_AF-A0A7K3S9Y1-F1
#
_entry.id   AF-A0A7K3S9Y1-F1
#
_cell.length_a   1.000
_cell.length_b   1.000
_cell.length_c   1.000
_cell.angle_alpha   90.00
_cell.angle_beta   90.00
_cell.angle_gamma   90.00
#
_symmetry.space_group_name_H-M   'P 1'
#
loop_
_entity.id
_entity.type
_entity.pdbx_description
1 polymer ?
#
loop_
_entity_poly.entity_id
_entity_poly.type
_entity_poly.pdbx_seq_one_letter_code
_entity_poly.pdbx_strand_id
1 'polypeptide(L)'
;APSMGALAETVRTAAGAGRSAHPQTSFAGLGPGAERLLAGHRPDCHLGEDSPLARLYEADARILLLGTGYATCTAFHLGEYRMPGPPRRSYRCVVASRGVRRWWEYEDVALDDGDFAALGAAFEEAAAEGDVRAGRVGAAECRLVRLRSAVDFATIWLKEHRTAGR
;
A
#
# COMPACT_ATOMS: atom_id res chain seq x y z
N ALA A 1 8.13 14.49 -3.10
CA ALA A 1 9.34 13.66 -2.96
C ALA A 1 10.40 14.53 -2.30
N PRO A 2 10.74 14.24 -1.03
CA PRO A 2 11.51 13.07 -0.65
C PRO A 2 10.85 12.29 0.51
N SER A 3 10.00 11.30 0.23
CA SER A 3 9.30 10.55 1.29
C SER A 3 9.43 9.03 1.22
N MET A 4 9.66 8.44 0.03
CA MET A 4 9.73 6.97 -0.11
C MET A 4 11.06 6.35 0.35
N GLY A 5 12.11 7.16 0.52
CA GLY A 5 13.44 6.71 0.95
C GLY A 5 14.35 6.20 -0.19
N ALA A 6 15.64 6.04 0.13
CA ALA A 6 16.67 5.64 -0.84
C ALA A 6 16.44 4.24 -1.41
N LEU A 7 15.99 3.28 -0.59
CA LEU A 7 15.77 1.90 -1.02
C LEU A 7 14.75 1.79 -2.16
N ALA A 8 13.62 2.49 -2.04
CA ALA A 8 12.59 2.50 -3.07
C ALA A 8 13.11 3.06 -4.40
N GLU A 9 13.92 4.12 -4.35
CA GLU A 9 14.52 4.72 -5.53
C GLU A 9 15.57 3.80 -6.17
N THR A 10 16.41 3.16 -5.36
CA THR A 10 17.37 2.14 -5.82
C THR A 10 16.66 0.99 -6.52
N VAL A 11 15.59 0.43 -5.93
CA VAL A 11 14.83 -0.67 -6.56
C VAL A 11 14.19 -0.21 -7.87
N ARG A 12 13.55 0.97 -7.90
CA ARG A 12 12.86 1.49 -9.10
C ARG A 12 13.79 1.73 -10.28
N THR A 13 15.07 2.00 -10.02
CA THR A 13 16.08 2.31 -11.04
C THR A 13 17.02 1.15 -11.34
N ALA A 14 16.87 0.01 -10.65
CA ALA A 14 17.67 -1.18 -10.87
C ALA A 14 17.41 -1.79 -12.26
N ALA A 15 18.45 -2.40 -12.84
CA ALA A 15 18.32 -3.14 -14.08
C ALA A 15 17.32 -4.30 -13.91
N GLY A 16 16.33 -4.38 -14.81
CA GLY A 16 15.26 -5.38 -14.76
C GLY A 16 14.10 -5.05 -13.82
N ALA A 17 14.10 -3.90 -13.16
CA ALA A 17 12.97 -3.46 -12.36
C ALA A 17 11.79 -3.02 -13.26
N GLY A 18 10.59 -3.47 -12.91
CA GLY A 18 9.33 -2.98 -13.46
C GLY A 18 8.74 -1.86 -12.60
N ARG A 19 7.85 -1.06 -13.19
CA ARG A 19 7.04 -0.06 -12.46
C ARG A 19 5.60 -0.05 -12.97
N SER A 20 4.63 -0.09 -12.06
CA SER A 20 3.22 0.04 -12.41
C SER A 20 2.89 1.45 -12.92
N ALA A 21 1.90 1.59 -13.80
CA ALA A 21 1.66 2.82 -14.55
C ALA A 21 0.92 3.95 -13.81
N HIS A 22 0.45 3.73 -12.57
CA HIS A 22 -0.34 4.75 -11.86
C HIS A 22 0.46 6.04 -11.62
N PRO A 23 -0.08 7.23 -11.96
CA PRO A 23 0.68 8.48 -11.93
C PRO A 23 1.10 8.95 -10.53
N GLN A 24 0.37 8.57 -9.48
CA GLN A 24 0.60 9.03 -8.10
C GLN A 24 1.08 7.91 -7.14
N THR A 25 0.46 6.73 -7.14
CA THR A 25 0.74 5.60 -6.22
C THR A 25 1.44 4.41 -6.88
N SER A 26 2.31 4.66 -7.86
CA SER A 26 3.02 3.57 -8.55
C SER A 26 3.86 2.69 -7.61
N PHE A 27 3.88 1.38 -7.86
CA PHE A 27 4.82 0.43 -7.27
C PHE A 27 5.97 0.13 -8.23
N ALA A 28 7.13 -0.19 -7.67
CA ALA A 28 8.25 -0.79 -8.39
C ALA A 28 8.48 -2.22 -7.88
N GLY A 29 8.97 -3.10 -8.75
CA GLY A 29 9.19 -4.50 -8.41
C GLY A 29 10.33 -5.09 -9.22
N LEU A 30 11.05 -6.03 -8.59
CA LEU A 30 12.21 -6.69 -9.17
C LEU A 30 12.10 -8.19 -8.88
N GLY A 31 12.36 -9.01 -9.91
CA GLY A 31 12.33 -10.48 -9.81
C GLY A 31 11.17 -11.12 -10.58
N PRO A 32 11.06 -12.46 -10.53
CA PRO A 32 10.23 -13.24 -11.47
C PRO A 32 8.73 -12.92 -11.44
N GLY A 33 8.20 -12.45 -10.31
CA GLY A 33 6.78 -12.10 -10.16
C GLY A 33 6.44 -10.64 -10.47
N ALA A 34 7.45 -9.79 -10.73
CA ALA A 34 7.26 -8.34 -10.78
C ALA A 34 6.30 -7.90 -11.88
N GLU A 35 6.47 -8.42 -13.10
CA GLU A 35 5.60 -8.07 -14.24
C GLU A 35 4.13 -8.35 -13.94
N ARG A 36 3.82 -9.56 -13.45
CA ARG A 36 2.46 -9.97 -13.09
C ARG A 36 1.86 -9.12 -11.97
N LEU A 37 2.62 -8.84 -10.93
CA LEU A 37 2.13 -8.07 -9.77
C LEU A 37 1.87 -6.60 -10.12
N LEU A 38 2.68 -6.02 -11.00
CA LEU A 38 2.61 -4.59 -11.37
C LEU A 38 1.70 -4.29 -12.55
N ALA A 39 1.35 -5.29 -13.35
CA ALA A 39 0.49 -5.16 -14.52
C ALA A 39 -0.89 -4.62 -14.15
N GLY A 40 -1.55 -3.95 -15.11
CA GLY A 40 -2.97 -3.57 -14.98
C GLY A 40 -3.29 -2.59 -13.85
N HIS A 41 -2.31 -1.84 -13.33
CA HIS A 41 -2.58 -0.78 -12.34
C HIS A 41 -3.41 0.33 -12.99
N ARG A 42 -4.72 0.33 -12.73
CA ARG A 42 -5.65 1.31 -13.28
C ARG A 42 -5.29 2.71 -12.82
N PRO A 43 -5.36 3.73 -13.71
CA PRO A 43 -4.99 5.09 -13.33
C PRO A 43 -5.97 5.70 -12.31
N ASP A 44 -7.21 5.20 -12.23
CA ASP A 44 -8.30 5.67 -11.35
C ASP A 44 -8.47 4.81 -10.10
N CYS A 45 -7.44 4.06 -9.71
CA CYS A 45 -7.40 3.27 -8.51
C CYS A 45 -6.03 3.42 -7.85
N HIS A 46 -5.96 4.16 -6.74
CA HIS A 46 -4.71 4.38 -6.02
C HIS A 46 -4.13 3.07 -5.50
N LEU A 47 -4.89 2.38 -4.63
CA LEU A 47 -4.41 1.25 -3.82
C LEU A 47 -5.48 0.17 -3.58
N GLY A 48 -6.56 0.17 -4.37
CA GLY A 48 -7.69 -0.76 -4.24
C GLY A 48 -7.53 -2.06 -5.03
N GLU A 49 -8.66 -2.67 -5.39
CA GLU A 49 -8.73 -3.98 -6.07
C GLU A 49 -8.03 -4.01 -7.44
N ASP A 50 -8.00 -2.88 -8.15
CA ASP A 50 -7.34 -2.77 -9.46
C ASP A 50 -5.86 -2.32 -9.37
N SER A 51 -5.28 -2.35 -8.17
CA SER A 51 -3.89 -1.96 -7.91
C SER A 51 -2.97 -3.18 -7.66
N PRO A 52 -1.63 -3.01 -7.69
CA PRO A 52 -0.69 -4.04 -7.27
C PRO A 52 -0.91 -4.54 -5.83
N LEU A 53 -1.55 -3.75 -4.96
CA LEU A 53 -1.74 -4.10 -3.56
C LEU A 53 -2.72 -5.28 -3.40
N ALA A 54 -3.80 -5.30 -4.19
CA ALA A 54 -4.73 -6.43 -4.23
C ALA A 54 -4.08 -7.70 -4.79
N ARG A 55 -3.24 -7.58 -5.82
CA ARG A 55 -2.45 -8.72 -6.35
C ARG A 55 -1.46 -9.27 -5.33
N LEU A 56 -0.83 -8.41 -4.52
CA LEU A 56 0.03 -8.84 -3.42
C LEU A 56 -0.78 -9.57 -2.31
N TYR A 57 -2.02 -9.15 -2.06
CA TYR A 57 -2.94 -9.84 -1.15
C TYR A 57 -3.31 -11.25 -1.64
N GLU A 58 -3.66 -11.37 -2.92
CA GLU A 58 -3.95 -12.66 -3.57
C GLU A 58 -2.75 -13.61 -3.53
N ALA A 59 -1.54 -13.07 -3.75
CA ALA A 59 -0.29 -13.82 -3.72
C ALA A 59 0.20 -14.18 -2.31
N ASP A 60 -0.54 -13.83 -1.25
CA ASP A 60 -0.16 -14.05 0.14
C ASP A 60 1.23 -13.48 0.47
N ALA A 61 1.48 -12.26 -0.01
CA ALA A 61 2.77 -11.60 0.12
C ALA A 61 3.11 -11.28 1.59
N ARG A 62 4.39 -10.96 1.82
CA ARG A 62 4.88 -10.42 3.09
C ARG A 62 5.33 -8.98 2.95
N ILE A 63 5.08 -8.20 3.98
CA ILE A 63 5.54 -6.82 4.14
C ILE A 63 6.77 -6.85 5.03
N LEU A 64 7.82 -6.13 4.63
CA LEU A 64 8.97 -5.87 5.50
C LEU A 64 8.98 -4.40 5.89
N LEU A 65 8.71 -4.12 7.16
CA LEU A 65 8.94 -2.81 7.77
C LEU A 65 10.40 -2.79 8.24
N LEU A 66 11.28 -2.13 7.49
CA LEU A 66 12.72 -2.10 7.73
C LEU A 66 13.13 -0.76 8.36
N GLY A 67 13.27 -0.72 9.68
CA GLY A 67 13.55 0.53 10.40
C GLY A 67 12.37 1.51 10.41
N THR A 68 11.18 1.05 10.03
CA THR A 68 9.93 1.83 10.05
C THR A 68 8.86 1.13 10.87
N GLY A 69 7.81 1.88 11.21
CA GLY A 69 6.63 1.37 11.89
C GLY A 69 5.42 1.27 10.97
N TYR A 70 4.31 0.81 11.56
CA TYR A 70 3.04 0.62 10.87
C TYR A 70 2.41 1.89 10.31
N ALA A 71 2.78 3.08 10.80
CA ALA A 71 2.40 4.37 10.21
C ALA A 71 2.73 4.49 8.70
N THR A 72 3.67 3.68 8.21
CA THR A 72 4.08 3.66 6.79
C THR A 72 3.61 2.40 6.04
N CYS A 73 2.73 1.61 6.65
CA CYS A 73 2.26 0.35 6.09
C CYS A 73 1.18 0.58 5.02
N THR A 74 1.59 0.77 3.77
CA THR A 74 0.70 1.01 2.62
C THR A 74 -0.38 -0.06 2.46
N ALA A 75 -0.15 -1.29 2.95
CA ALA A 75 -1.13 -2.37 2.85
C ALA A 75 -2.45 -2.06 3.56
N PHE A 76 -2.44 -1.27 4.63
CA PHE A 76 -3.67 -0.92 5.33
C PHE A 76 -4.62 -0.07 4.49
N HIS A 77 -4.13 0.63 3.46
CA HIS A 77 -5.01 1.31 2.51
C HIS A 77 -5.95 0.35 1.79
N LEU A 78 -5.54 -0.90 1.48
CA LEU A 78 -6.47 -1.89 0.91
C LEU A 78 -7.61 -2.21 1.89
N GLY A 79 -7.35 -2.11 3.20
CA GLY A 79 -8.38 -2.19 4.24
C GLY A 79 -9.41 -1.07 4.12
N GLU A 80 -8.98 0.16 3.82
CA GLU A 80 -9.89 1.30 3.56
C GLU A 80 -10.77 1.08 2.33
N TYR A 81 -10.27 0.42 1.27
CA TYR A 81 -11.11 0.10 0.11
C TYR A 81 -12.19 -0.94 0.45
N ARG A 82 -11.91 -1.82 1.41
CA ARG A 82 -12.77 -2.96 1.75
C ARG A 82 -13.71 -2.69 2.92
N MET A 83 -13.52 -1.60 3.67
CA MET A 83 -14.48 -1.21 4.69
C MET A 83 -15.81 -0.74 4.04
N PRO A 84 -16.97 -0.95 4.67
CA PRO A 84 -18.24 -0.49 4.13
C PRO A 84 -18.32 1.03 4.02
N GLY A 85 -18.71 1.54 2.84
CA GLY A 85 -18.95 2.97 2.61
C GLY A 85 -17.72 3.86 2.85
N PRO A 86 -16.56 3.57 2.22
CA PRO A 86 -15.37 4.35 2.47
C PRO A 86 -15.55 5.79 1.95
N PRO A 87 -15.03 6.81 2.66
CA PRO A 87 -15.10 8.19 2.20
C PRO A 87 -14.39 8.30 0.84
N ARG A 88 -14.94 9.12 -0.06
CA ARG A 88 -14.37 9.34 -1.40
C ARG A 88 -13.99 10.79 -1.57
N ARG A 89 -12.98 11.05 -2.40
CA ARG A 89 -12.59 12.41 -2.81
C ARG A 89 -12.20 12.45 -4.28
N SER A 90 -12.31 13.64 -4.86
CA SER A 90 -11.74 13.90 -6.19
C SER A 90 -10.22 14.06 -6.09
N TYR A 91 -9.51 13.40 -6.99
CA TYR A 91 -8.08 13.50 -7.18
C TYR A 91 -7.79 14.10 -8.55
N ARG A 92 -6.74 14.92 -8.60
CA ARG A 92 -6.29 15.54 -9.85
C ARG A 92 -4.79 15.42 -10.00
N CYS A 93 -4.34 14.97 -11.16
CA CYS A 93 -2.92 14.87 -11.48
C CYS A 93 -2.65 15.20 -12.95
N VAL A 94 -1.37 15.43 -13.27
CA VAL A 94 -0.93 15.63 -14.64
C VAL A 94 -0.47 14.31 -15.21
N VAL A 95 -1.10 13.88 -16.30
CA VAL A 95 -0.71 12.70 -17.06
C VAL A 95 -0.17 13.11 -18.42
N ALA A 96 0.79 12.35 -18.94
CA ALA A 96 1.28 12.50 -20.31
C ALA A 96 0.71 11.36 -21.16
N SER A 97 -0.10 11.70 -22.17
CA SER A 97 -0.56 10.74 -23.18
C SER A 97 -0.01 11.16 -24.53
N ARG A 98 0.74 10.25 -25.19
CA ARG A 98 1.41 10.52 -26.48
C ARG A 98 2.26 11.82 -26.47
N GLY A 99 2.95 12.07 -25.36
CA GLY A 99 3.81 13.26 -25.19
C GLY A 99 3.08 14.55 -24.82
N VAL A 100 1.73 14.57 -24.83
CA VAL A 100 0.95 15.75 -24.45
C VAL A 100 0.55 15.67 -22.98
N ARG A 101 0.94 16.70 -22.22
CA ARG A 101 0.56 16.85 -20.80
C ARG A 101 -0.86 17.35 -20.70
N ARG A 102 -1.68 16.69 -19.90
CA ARG A 102 -3.04 17.14 -19.58
C ARG A 102 -3.34 16.92 -18.10
N TRP A 103 -4.19 17.78 -17.57
CA TRP A 103 -4.84 17.49 -16.29
C TRP A 103 -5.82 16.35 -16.47
N TRP A 104 -5.83 15.44 -15.51
CA TRP A 104 -6.75 14.34 -15.43
C TRP A 104 -7.28 14.26 -14.00
N GLU A 105 -8.58 13.99 -13.89
CA GLU A 105 -9.35 14.01 -12.65
C GLU A 105 -10.16 12.72 -12.55
N TYR A 106 -10.28 12.18 -11.34
CA TYR A 106 -10.96 10.93 -11.03
C TYR A 106 -11.37 10.93 -9.56
N GLU A 107 -12.37 10.12 -9.22
CA GLU A 107 -12.84 9.94 -7.85
C GLU A 107 -12.38 8.59 -7.31
N ASP A 108 -11.81 8.59 -6.12
CA ASP A 108 -11.34 7.37 -5.45
C ASP A 108 -11.49 7.49 -3.92
N VAL A 109 -11.18 6.41 -3.18
CA VAL A 109 -11.18 6.40 -1.72
C VAL A 109 -10.28 7.51 -1.18
N ALA A 110 -10.78 8.26 -0.20
CA ALA A 110 -10.03 9.28 0.52
C ALA A 110 -9.09 8.61 1.52
N LEU A 111 -7.90 8.24 1.03
CA LEU A 111 -6.85 7.60 1.83
C LEU A 111 -6.44 8.47 3.01
N ASP A 112 -6.37 7.84 4.17
CA ASP A 112 -5.93 8.42 5.44
C ASP A 112 -5.03 7.41 6.17
N ASP A 113 -3.80 7.82 6.50
CA ASP A 113 -2.82 7.01 7.22
C ASP A 113 -2.64 7.46 8.69
N GLY A 114 -3.44 8.42 9.16
CA GLY A 114 -3.28 9.07 10.46
C GLY A 114 -3.38 8.14 11.68
N ASP A 115 -4.12 7.03 11.55
CA ASP A 115 -4.31 6.04 12.63
C ASP A 115 -3.57 4.71 12.38
N PHE A 116 -2.76 4.59 11.31
CA PHE A 116 -2.09 3.34 10.94
C PHE A 116 -1.11 2.85 12.00
N ALA A 117 -0.51 3.76 12.78
CA ALA A 117 0.33 3.40 13.91
C ALA A 117 -0.47 2.65 15.01
N ALA A 118 -1.67 3.14 15.33
CA ALA A 118 -2.54 2.54 16.34
C ALA A 118 -3.16 1.23 15.82
N LEU A 119 -3.63 1.22 14.57
CA LEU A 119 -4.13 0.04 13.89
C LEU A 119 -3.07 -1.07 13.90
N GLY A 120 -1.83 -0.74 13.52
CA GLY A 120 -0.73 -1.71 13.49
C GLY A 120 -0.33 -2.25 14.85
N ALA A 121 -0.39 -1.44 15.90
CA ALA A 121 -0.18 -1.90 17.28
C ALA A 121 -1.27 -2.89 17.70
N ALA A 122 -2.54 -2.57 17.44
CA ALA A 122 -3.67 -3.45 17.72
C ALA A 122 -3.59 -4.76 16.90
N PHE A 123 -3.14 -4.68 15.64
CA PHE A 123 -2.90 -5.87 14.82
C PHE A 123 -1.80 -6.75 15.42
N GLU A 124 -0.69 -6.18 15.87
CA GLU A 124 0.42 -6.95 16.45
C GLU A 124 0.02 -7.62 17.77
N GLU A 125 -0.86 -7.01 18.57
CA GLU A 125 -1.44 -7.62 19.79
C GLU A 125 -2.40 -8.78 19.47
N ALA A 126 -3.17 -8.70 18.39
CA ALA A 126 -4.14 -9.70 17.97
C ALA A 126 -3.59 -10.74 16.98
N ALA A 127 -2.34 -10.58 16.53
CA ALA A 127 -1.72 -11.38 15.49
C ALA A 127 -1.62 -12.87 15.88
N ALA A 128 -1.98 -13.76 14.95
CA ALA A 128 -1.78 -15.18 15.16
C ALA A 128 -0.28 -15.54 15.01
N GLU A 129 0.08 -16.74 15.47
CA GLU A 129 1.44 -17.24 15.31
C GLU A 129 1.85 -17.23 13.82
N GLY A 130 2.95 -16.54 13.52
CA GLY A 130 3.49 -16.44 12.16
C GLY A 130 2.95 -15.27 11.32
N ASP A 131 1.96 -14.50 11.81
CA ASP A 131 1.49 -13.29 11.15
C ASP A 131 2.51 -12.15 11.23
N VAL A 132 3.20 -12.04 12.36
CA VAL A 132 4.25 -11.04 12.59
C VAL A 132 5.50 -11.72 13.12
N ARG A 133 6.65 -11.38 12.54
CA ARG A 133 7.96 -11.70 13.09
C ARG A 133 8.77 -10.43 13.28
N ALA A 134 9.05 -10.08 14.53
CA ALA A 134 9.97 -9.01 14.88
C ALA A 134 11.43 -9.49 14.85
N GLY A 135 12.35 -8.56 14.58
CA GLY A 135 13.79 -8.82 14.62
C GLY A 135 14.59 -7.60 14.20
N ARG A 136 15.91 -7.74 14.14
CA ARG A 136 16.81 -6.66 13.72
C ARG A 136 17.53 -6.97 12.42
N VAL A 137 17.73 -5.93 11.61
CA VAL A 137 18.66 -5.93 10.48
C VAL A 137 19.70 -4.85 10.75
N GLY A 138 20.91 -5.25 11.13
CA GLY A 138 21.88 -4.33 11.71
C GLY A 138 21.32 -3.70 13.00
N ALA A 139 21.33 -2.37 13.08
CA ALA A 139 20.76 -1.64 14.22
C ALA A 139 19.24 -1.38 14.08
N ALA A 140 18.64 -1.63 12.91
CA ALA A 140 17.25 -1.28 12.63
C ALA A 140 16.28 -2.32 13.20
N GLU A 141 15.27 -1.86 13.93
CA GLU A 141 14.11 -2.66 14.31
C GLU A 141 13.25 -2.96 13.08
N CYS A 142 12.85 -4.21 12.93
CA CYS A 142 12.17 -4.69 11.74
C CYS A 142 10.99 -5.58 12.09
N ARG A 143 9.98 -5.58 11.21
CA ARG A 143 8.85 -6.51 11.26
C ARG A 143 8.63 -7.14 9.88
N LEU A 144 8.51 -8.45 9.86
CA LEU A 144 8.04 -9.20 8.70
C LEU A 144 6.58 -9.59 8.96
N VAL A 145 5.67 -9.08 8.15
CA VAL A 145 4.21 -9.15 8.37
C VAL A 145 3.54 -9.88 7.21
N ARG A 146 2.59 -10.77 7.48
CA ARG A 146 1.72 -11.37 6.47
C ARG A 146 0.72 -10.33 5.96
N LEU A 147 0.79 -9.99 4.67
CA LEU A 147 -0.01 -8.91 4.10
C LEU A 147 -1.51 -9.20 4.19
N ARG A 148 -1.91 -10.44 3.92
CA ARG A 148 -3.32 -10.87 3.98
C ARG A 148 -3.92 -10.62 5.35
N SER A 149 -3.31 -11.17 6.40
CA SER A 149 -3.75 -11.02 7.78
C SER A 149 -3.83 -9.55 8.21
N ALA A 150 -2.84 -8.74 7.81
CA ALA A 150 -2.80 -7.32 8.10
C ALA A 150 -3.95 -6.55 7.42
N VAL A 151 -4.27 -6.86 6.16
CA VAL A 151 -5.38 -6.23 5.43
C VAL A 151 -6.73 -6.65 6.01
N ASP A 152 -6.91 -7.94 6.29
CA ASP A 152 -8.18 -8.46 6.83
C ASP A 152 -8.48 -7.83 8.20
N PHE A 153 -7.46 -7.74 9.07
CA PHE A 153 -7.58 -7.03 10.34
C PHE A 153 -7.89 -5.55 10.14
N ALA A 154 -7.18 -4.88 9.23
CA ALA A 154 -7.39 -3.46 8.95
C ALA A 154 -8.84 -3.17 8.50
N THR A 155 -9.41 -4.01 7.63
CA THR A 155 -10.80 -3.84 7.18
C THR A 155 -11.80 -3.84 8.35
N ILE A 156 -11.63 -4.73 9.32
CA ILE A 156 -12.49 -4.83 10.50
C ILE A 156 -12.23 -3.63 11.43
N TRP A 157 -10.97 -3.38 11.75
CA TRP A 157 -10.56 -2.33 12.68
C TRP A 157 -11.00 -0.94 12.19
N LEU A 158 -10.79 -0.63 10.90
CA LEU A 158 -11.16 0.65 10.31
C LEU A 158 -12.67 0.86 10.32
N LYS A 159 -13.47 -0.18 10.05
CA LYS A 159 -14.92 -0.11 10.15
C LYS A 159 -15.40 0.27 11.55
N GLU A 160 -14.71 -0.20 12.59
CA GLU A 160 -15.07 0.04 13.99
C GLU A 160 -14.60 1.41 14.50
N HIS A 161 -13.44 1.90 14.02
CA HIS A 161 -12.79 3.09 14.56
C HIS A 161 -13.00 4.34 13.71
N ARG A 162 -13.26 4.17 12.41
CA ARG A 162 -13.64 5.25 11.50
C ARG A 162 -15.13 5.15 11.26
N THR A 163 -15.91 5.73 12.17
CA THR A 163 -17.34 5.95 11.92
C THR A 163 -17.50 6.71 10.60
N ALA A 164 -18.31 6.17 9.69
CA ALA A 164 -18.83 6.93 8.56
C ALA A 164 -19.36 8.26 9.11
N GLY A 165 -18.78 9.37 8.66
CA GLY A 165 -19.08 10.69 9.19
C GLY A 165 -20.57 10.94 9.29
N ARG A 166 -20.99 11.51 10.42
CA ARG A 166 -22.27 12.22 10.52
C ARG A 166 -22.30 13.38 9.53
#